data_AF-A0AAU2SNZ5-F1
#
_entry.id   AF-A0AAU2SNZ5-F1
#
_cell.length_a   1.000
_cell.length_b   1.000
_cell.length_c   1.000
_cell.angle_alpha   90.00
_cell.angle_beta   90.00
_cell.angle_gamma   90.00
#
_symmetry.space_group_name_H-M   'P 1'
#
loop_
_entity.id
_entity.type
_entity.pdbx_description
1 polymer ?
#
loop_
_entity_poly.entity_id
_entity_poly.type
_entity_poly.pdbx_seq_one_letter_code
_entity_poly.pdbx_strand_id
1 'polypeptide(L)'
;MVLDDYTPNDEEIEDIVLRLRGHLMRLVNLAVTSKVDAQDQKVAELVTDGRTIRSEELPGGHWQAVGHVRRLAWTVNELLERLVENQCLKEAE
;
A
#
# COMPACT_ATOMS: atom_id res chain seq x y z
N MET A 1 -0.64 -4.10 -22.90
CA MET A 1 -0.96 -5.14 -21.91
C MET A 1 -2.21 -4.68 -21.19
N VAL A 2 -3.35 -5.27 -21.53
CA VAL A 2 -4.66 -4.95 -20.95
C VAL A 2 -4.73 -5.62 -19.58
N LEU A 3 -4.27 -4.92 -18.55
CA LEU A 3 -4.50 -5.29 -17.15
C LEU A 3 -5.69 -4.50 -16.56
N ASP A 4 -6.34 -3.66 -17.36
CA ASP A 4 -7.17 -2.54 -16.87
C ASP A 4 -8.68 -2.68 -17.13
N ASP A 5 -9.16 -3.84 -17.59
CA ASP A 5 -10.60 -4.05 -17.86
C ASP A 5 -11.36 -4.56 -16.64
N TYR A 6 -10.67 -4.93 -15.56
CA TYR A 6 -11.33 -5.37 -14.33
C TYR A 6 -11.69 -4.16 -13.47
N THR A 7 -12.98 -3.81 -13.47
CA THR A 7 -13.56 -2.86 -12.51
C THR A 7 -14.24 -3.68 -11.40
N PRO A 8 -13.66 -3.75 -10.19
CA PRO A 8 -14.27 -4.47 -9.08
C PRO A 8 -15.59 -3.81 -8.69
N ASN A 9 -16.57 -4.59 -8.25
CA ASN A 9 -17.80 -4.08 -7.67
C ASN A 9 -17.56 -3.51 -6.25
N ASP A 10 -18.58 -2.88 -5.66
CA ASP A 10 -18.42 -2.20 -4.36
C ASP A 10 -18.03 -3.13 -3.21
N GLU A 11 -18.58 -4.36 -3.17
CA GLU A 11 -18.23 -5.37 -2.15
C GLU A 11 -16.77 -5.83 -2.32
N GLU A 12 -16.35 -6.10 -3.57
CA GLU A 12 -14.96 -6.43 -3.88
C GLU A 12 -14.00 -5.28 -3.52
N ILE A 13 -14.41 -4.03 -3.73
CA ILE A 13 -13.63 -2.85 -3.34
C ILE A 13 -13.39 -2.82 -1.83
N GLU A 14 -14.43 -3.02 -1.02
CA GLU A 14 -14.30 -3.03 0.45
C GLU A 14 -13.31 -4.11 0.92
N ASP A 15 -13.44 -5.32 0.39
CA ASP A 15 -12.53 -6.43 0.70
C ASP A 15 -11.09 -6.15 0.27
N ILE A 16 -10.88 -5.61 -0.93
CA ILE A 16 -9.56 -5.23 -1.43
C ILE A 16 -8.95 -4.15 -0.54
N VAL A 17 -9.72 -3.13 -0.16
CA VAL A 17 -9.26 -2.05 0.71
C VAL A 17 -8.83 -2.59 2.06
N LEU A 18 -9.65 -3.43 2.71
CA LEU A 18 -9.31 -4.04 3.99
C LEU A 18 -8.01 -4.84 3.92
N ARG A 19 -7.85 -5.66 2.89
CA ARG A 19 -6.63 -6.46 2.68
C ARG A 19 -5.40 -5.57 2.45
N LEU A 20 -5.49 -4.59 1.55
CA LEU A 20 -4.39 -3.67 1.24
C LEU A 20 -3.98 -2.84 2.47
N ARG A 21 -4.94 -2.37 3.27
CA ARG A 21 -4.66 -1.68 4.53
C ARG A 21 -3.91 -2.56 5.52
N GLY A 22 -4.29 -3.84 5.61
CA GLY A 22 -3.59 -4.84 6.41
C GLY A 22 -2.14 -5.06 5.95
N HIS A 23 -1.92 -5.20 4.64
CA HIS A 23 -0.57 -5.32 4.08
C HIS A 23 0.27 -4.07 4.33
N LEU A 24 -0.29 -2.89 4.07
CA LEU A 24 0.38 -1.61 4.26
C LEU A 24 0.76 -1.39 5.72
N MET A 25 -0.11 -1.75 6.67
CA MET A 25 0.21 -1.70 8.09
C MET A 25 1.43 -2.56 8.44
N ARG A 26 1.52 -3.80 7.92
CA ARG A 26 2.66 -4.68 8.17
C ARG A 26 3.96 -4.12 7.59
N LEU A 27 3.93 -3.62 6.35
CA LEU A 27 5.11 -3.04 5.70
C LEU A 27 5.59 -1.77 6.40
N VAL A 28 4.67 -0.89 6.79
CA VAL A 28 5.00 0.32 7.58
C VAL A 28 5.65 -0.06 8.90
N ASN A 29 5.08 -1.04 9.61
CA ASN A 29 5.66 -1.49 10.88
C ASN A 29 7.05 -2.10 10.69
N LEU A 30 7.27 -2.86 9.61
CA LEU A 30 8.56 -3.42 9.28
C LEU A 30 9.59 -2.32 9.00
N ALA A 31 9.26 -1.36 8.14
CA ALA A 31 10.14 -0.24 7.79
C ALA A 31 10.64 0.54 9.02
N VAL A 32 9.72 0.81 9.96
CA VAL A 32 10.03 1.52 11.22
C VAL A 32 10.86 0.64 12.16
N THR A 33 10.51 -0.64 12.29
CA THR A 33 11.21 -1.56 13.20
C THR A 33 12.63 -1.87 12.72
N SER A 34 12.82 -1.98 11.40
CA SER A 34 14.14 -2.13 10.78
C SER A 34 14.93 -0.82 10.69
N LYS A 35 14.29 0.31 11.00
CA LYS A 35 14.85 1.68 10.93
C LYS A 35 15.29 2.10 9.53
N VAL A 36 14.78 1.45 8.49
CA VAL A 36 15.07 1.86 7.11
C VAL A 36 14.43 3.20 6.79
N ASP A 37 13.29 3.51 7.40
CA ASP A 37 12.66 4.83 7.30
C ASP A 37 13.56 5.97 7.79
N ALA A 38 14.49 5.70 8.71
CA ALA A 38 15.47 6.70 9.17
C ALA A 38 16.71 6.81 8.24
N GLN A 39 16.89 5.88 7.31
CA GLN A 39 18.08 5.77 6.45
C GLN A 39 17.76 6.11 4.99
N ASP A 40 16.53 5.82 4.55
CA ASP A 40 16.03 6.07 3.21
C ASP A 40 14.86 7.05 3.29
N GLN A 41 15.11 8.27 2.79
CA GLN A 41 14.11 9.34 2.76
C GLN A 41 12.85 8.94 1.99
N LYS A 42 12.98 8.11 0.94
CA LYS A 42 11.82 7.69 0.16
C LYS A 42 10.96 6.70 0.95
N VAL A 43 11.58 5.84 1.74
CA VAL A 43 10.86 4.95 2.67
C VAL A 43 10.16 5.79 3.74
N ALA A 44 10.78 6.85 4.26
CA ALA A 44 10.16 7.75 5.22
C ALA A 44 8.87 8.42 4.67
N GLU A 45 8.93 8.89 3.42
CA GLU A 45 7.77 9.45 2.71
C GLU A 45 6.67 8.40 2.56
N LEU A 46 7.00 7.22 2.04
CA LEU A 46 6.04 6.12 1.85
C LEU A 46 5.43 5.63 3.18
N VAL A 47 6.18 5.65 4.27
CA VAL A 47 5.67 5.35 5.62
C VAL A 47 4.64 6.39 6.06
N THR A 48 4.92 7.67 5.80
CA THR A 48 4.02 8.78 6.16
C THR A 48 2.75 8.72 5.33
N ASP A 49 2.88 8.65 4.01
CA ASP A 49 1.76 8.54 3.07
C ASP A 49 0.96 7.28 3.34
N GLY A 50 1.63 6.16 3.61
CA GLY A 50 1.01 4.88 3.93
C GLY A 50 0.19 4.89 5.21
N ARG A 51 0.57 5.68 6.21
CA ARG A 51 -0.25 5.91 7.42
C ARG A 51 -1.47 6.77 7.10
N THR A 52 -1.29 7.84 6.34
CA THR A 52 -2.36 8.77 5.94
C THR A 52 -3.43 8.03 5.13
N ILE A 53 -3.07 7.42 4.01
CA ILE A 53 -4.03 6.75 3.12
C ILE A 53 -4.77 5.58 3.77
N ARG A 54 -4.12 4.87 4.69
CA ARG A 54 -4.77 3.79 5.45
C ARG A 54 -5.87 4.32 6.38
N SER A 55 -5.72 5.55 6.88
CA SER A 55 -6.65 6.19 7.80
C SER A 55 -7.79 6.95 7.11
N GLU A 56 -7.68 7.20 5.80
CA GLU A 56 -8.75 7.81 5.02
C GLU A 56 -9.99 6.91 5.02
N GLU A 57 -11.19 7.51 5.06
CA GLU A 57 -12.42 6.76 4.84
C GLU A 57 -12.53 6.36 3.36
N LEU A 58 -13.20 5.24 3.08
CA LEU A 58 -13.47 4.84 1.70
C LEU A 58 -14.43 5.87 1.07
N PRO A 59 -14.10 6.47 -0.08
CA PRO A 59 -15.01 7.40 -0.74
C PRO A 59 -16.31 6.72 -1.16
N GLY A 60 -17.45 7.37 -0.93
CA GLY A 60 -18.77 6.79 -1.22
C GLY A 60 -19.16 6.70 -2.70
N GLY A 61 -18.35 7.23 -3.63
CA GLY A 61 -18.60 7.08 -5.06
C GLY A 61 -17.66 6.06 -5.70
N HIS A 62 -18.24 5.17 -6.49
CA HIS A 62 -17.56 4.00 -7.07
C HIS A 62 -16.19 4.31 -7.70
N TRP A 63 -16.13 5.27 -8.64
CA TRP A 63 -14.87 5.62 -9.30
C TRP A 63 -13.83 6.24 -8.37
N GLN A 64 -14.27 6.95 -7.33
CA GLN A 64 -13.38 7.48 -6.30
C GLN A 64 -12.87 6.35 -5.41
N ALA A 65 -13.69 5.35 -5.11
CA ALA A 65 -13.32 4.16 -4.37
C ALA A 65 -12.31 3.30 -5.15
N VAL A 66 -12.52 3.08 -6.46
CA VAL A 66 -11.53 2.45 -7.36
C VAL A 66 -10.22 3.24 -7.39
N GLY A 67 -10.28 4.57 -7.45
CA GLY A 67 -9.10 5.43 -7.35
C GLY A 67 -8.36 5.28 -6.02
N HIS A 68 -9.10 5.16 -4.91
CA HIS A 68 -8.53 4.91 -3.58
C HIS A 68 -7.85 3.54 -3.51
N VAL A 69 -8.47 2.49 -4.04
CA VAL A 69 -7.87 1.14 -4.17
C VAL A 69 -6.55 1.19 -4.94
N ARG A 70 -6.55 1.83 -6.12
CA ARG A 70 -5.34 1.95 -6.94
C ARG A 70 -4.21 2.66 -6.20
N ARG A 71 -4.53 3.73 -5.46
CA ARG A 71 -3.54 4.48 -4.66
C ARG A 71 -3.01 3.65 -3.48
N LEU A 72 -3.87 2.88 -2.81
CA LEU A 72 -3.43 1.93 -1.77
C LEU A 72 -2.51 0.86 -2.35
N ALA A 73 -2.90 0.23 -3.45
CA ALA A 73 -2.13 -0.81 -4.11
C ALA A 73 -0.76 -0.31 -4.56
N TRP A 74 -0.72 0.88 -5.17
CA TRP A 74 0.51 1.55 -5.55
C TRP A 74 1.44 1.79 -4.35
N THR A 75 0.91 2.34 -3.25
CA THR A 75 1.71 2.63 -2.04
C THR A 75 2.25 1.34 -1.41
N VAL A 76 1.46 0.26 -1.40
CA VAL A 76 1.90 -1.07 -0.95
C VAL A 76 3.05 -1.59 -1.81
N ASN A 77 2.90 -1.52 -3.14
CA ASN A 77 3.93 -2.00 -4.08
C ASN A 77 5.24 -1.24 -3.91
N GLU A 78 5.19 0.08 -3.93
CA GLU A 78 6.38 0.93 -3.79
C GLU A 78 7.10 0.67 -2.46
N LEU A 79 6.35 0.60 -1.35
CA LEU A 79 6.98 0.34 -0.05
C LEU A 79 7.56 -1.07 0.02
N LEU A 80 6.91 -2.07 -0.58
CA LEU A 80 7.41 -3.43 -0.67
C LEU A 80 8.74 -3.47 -1.45
N GLU A 81 8.79 -2.89 -2.65
CA GLU A 81 9.98 -2.85 -3.49
C GLU A 81 11.15 -2.18 -2.76
N ARG A 82 10.93 -1.02 -2.13
CA ARG A 82 12.00 -0.35 -1.36
C ARG A 82 12.49 -1.17 -0.18
N LEU A 83 11.61 -1.91 0.49
CA LEU A 83 12.01 -2.78 1.60
C LEU A 83 12.79 -4.01 1.13
N VAL A 84 12.51 -4.53 -0.06
CA VAL A 84 13.32 -5.57 -0.70
C VAL A 84 14.70 -5.02 -1.07
N GLU A 85 14.76 -3.85 -1.72
CA GLU A 85 16.03 -3.19 -2.09
C GLU A 85 16.91 -2.90 -0.86
N ASN A 86 16.29 -2.53 0.27
CA ASN A 86 16.97 -2.31 1.55
C ASN A 86 17.17 -3.61 2.37
N GLN A 87 17.00 -4.79 1.76
CA GLN A 87 17.20 -6.13 2.36
C GLN A 87 16.42 -6.37 3.67
N CYS A 88 15.33 -5.64 3.88
CA CYS A 88 14.43 -5.84 5.03
C CYS A 88 13.47 -7.00 4.83
N LEU A 89 13.32 -7.46 3.58
CA LEU A 89 12.56 -8.63 3.21
C LEU A 89 13.50 -9.57 2.46
N LYS A 90 13.47 -10.85 2.83
CA LYS A 90 14.05 -11.91 1.99
C LYS A 90 13.02 -12.25 0.93
N GLU A 91 13.44 -12.38 -0.31
CA GLU A 91 12.60 -12.95 -1.36
C GLU A 91 12.09 -14.32 -0.87
N ALA A 92 10.78 -14.54 -0.99
CA ALA A 92 10.24 -15.87 -0.77
C ALA A 92 10.67 -16.73 -1.97
N GLU A 93 11.49 -17.76 -1.70
CA GLU A 93 11.86 -18.79 -2.66
C GLU A 93 10.63 -19.52 -3.23
#